data_AF-A0A7X7DA36-F1
#
_entry.id   AF-A0A7X7DA36-F1
#
_cell.length_a   1.000
_cell.length_b   1.000
_cell.length_c   1.000
_cell.angle_alpha   90.00
_cell.angle_beta   90.00
_cell.angle_gamma   90.00
#
_symmetry.space_group_name_H-M   'P 1'
#
loop_
_entity.id
_entity.type
_entity.pdbx_description
1 polymer ?
#
loop_
_entity_poly.entity_id
_entity_poly.type
_entity_poly.pdbx_seq_one_letter_code
_entity_poly.pdbx_strand_id
1 'polypeptide(L)'
;YDWDVRGGVVGHEAIRTAAVDQMLAHLEQAPERYVAGALPDLPLASDSADLVLCSHLLFTYADRLDMADHVDAIVEMARVAPEVRIYPLVDHAGNPLPELIRSVIARLKKSRLACEIEPVIQPFQLAATTRLVVRRTSNWRP
;
A
#
# COMPACT_ATOMS: atom_id res chain seq x y z
N TYR A 1 10.91 14.14 7.48
CA TYR A 1 11.46 13.94 6.13
C TYR A 1 12.97 13.94 6.21
N ASP A 2 13.63 13.29 5.26
CA ASP A 2 15.05 13.55 4.99
C ASP A 2 15.14 14.85 4.17
N TRP A 3 15.70 15.90 4.77
CA TRP A 3 15.80 17.22 4.13
C TRP A 3 17.04 17.36 3.26
N ASP A 4 18.06 16.54 3.52
CA ASP A 4 19.32 16.52 2.76
C ASP A 4 19.06 15.93 1.37
N VAL A 5 18.25 14.86 1.30
CA VAL A 5 17.81 14.26 0.02
C VAL A 5 16.85 15.16 -0.75
N ARG A 6 16.03 15.95 -0.06
CA ARG A 6 14.97 16.76 -0.68
C ARG A 6 15.40 18.16 -1.10
N GLY A 7 16.60 18.61 -0.75
CA GLY A 7 17.04 19.98 -1.03
C GLY A 7 16.26 21.04 -0.25
N GLY A 8 15.89 20.73 1.00
CA GLY A 8 15.08 21.61 1.84
C GLY A 8 13.62 21.77 1.38
N VAL A 9 12.98 22.86 1.80
CA VAL A 9 11.56 23.13 1.51
C VAL A 9 11.32 23.38 0.02
N VAL A 10 12.20 24.15 -0.63
CA VAL A 10 12.07 24.49 -2.06
C VAL A 10 12.20 23.25 -2.93
N GLY A 11 13.19 22.39 -2.66
CA GLY A 11 13.32 21.14 -3.40
C GLY A 11 12.16 20.17 -3.11
N HIS A 12 11.63 20.15 -1.89
CA HIS A 12 10.41 19.39 -1.57
C HIS A 12 9.20 19.87 -2.39
N GLU A 13 8.99 21.18 -2.49
CA GLU A 13 7.92 21.77 -3.31
C GLU A 13 8.10 21.39 -4.79
N ALA A 14 9.30 21.57 -5.34
CA ALA A 14 9.60 21.22 -6.72
C ALA A 14 9.31 19.74 -7.04
N ILE A 15 9.70 18.82 -6.15
CA ILE A 15 9.42 17.38 -6.30
C ILE A 15 7.91 17.12 -6.30
N ARG A 16 7.15 17.79 -5.42
CA ARG A 16 5.69 17.58 -5.34
C ARG A 16 4.97 18.17 -6.54
N THR A 17 5.35 19.35 -6.99
CA THR A 17 4.78 19.98 -8.19
C THR A 17 5.05 19.11 -9.42
N ALA A 18 6.30 18.67 -9.62
CA ALA A 18 6.64 17.79 -10.73
C ALA A 18 5.85 16.47 -10.72
N ALA A 19 5.62 15.87 -9.55
CA ALA A 19 4.82 14.65 -9.44
C ALA A 19 3.35 14.89 -9.80
N VAL A 20 2.76 16.03 -9.40
CA VAL A 20 1.39 16.40 -9.77
C VAL A 20 1.29 16.64 -11.28
N ASP A 21 2.23 17.38 -11.86
CA ASP A 21 2.23 17.67 -13.30
C ASP A 21 2.34 16.37 -14.13
N GLN A 22 3.22 15.44 -13.72
CA GLN A 22 3.34 14.13 -14.35
C GLN A 22 2.06 13.30 -14.24
N MET A 23 1.42 13.29 -13.07
CA MET A 23 0.16 12.58 -12.85
C MET A 23 -0.95 13.15 -13.72
N LEU A 24 -1.10 14.48 -13.76
CA LEU A 24 -2.15 15.15 -14.55
C LEU A 24 -1.95 14.94 -16.05
N ALA A 25 -0.71 15.07 -16.54
CA ALA A 25 -0.40 14.82 -17.94
C ALA A 25 -0.72 13.38 -18.37
N HIS A 26 -0.43 12.39 -17.51
CA HIS A 26 -0.77 10.99 -17.80
C HIS A 26 -2.28 10.72 -17.67
N LEU A 27 -2.97 11.37 -16.72
CA LEU A 27 -4.43 11.29 -16.59
C LEU A 27 -5.15 11.82 -17.84
N GLU A 28 -4.67 12.92 -18.42
CA GLU A 28 -5.22 13.46 -19.67
C GLU A 28 -5.01 12.52 -20.86
N GLN A 29 -3.88 11.81 -20.91
CA GLN A 29 -3.53 10.91 -22.00
C GLN A 29 -4.20 9.54 -21.92
N ALA A 30 -4.40 9.02 -20.70
CA ALA A 30 -4.91 7.67 -20.44
C ALA A 30 -5.92 7.66 -19.27
N PRO A 31 -7.04 8.40 -19.37
CA PRO A 31 -8.01 8.50 -18.27
C PRO A 31 -8.63 7.16 -17.89
N GLU A 32 -8.71 6.20 -18.81
CA GLU A 32 -9.22 4.84 -18.57
C GLU A 32 -8.35 4.01 -17.61
N ARG A 33 -7.09 4.42 -17.39
CA ARG A 33 -6.20 3.79 -16.39
C ARG A 33 -6.51 4.23 -14.96
N TYR A 34 -7.35 5.26 -14.77
CA TYR A 34 -7.71 5.82 -13.48
C TYR A 34 -9.16 5.47 -13.17
N VAL A 35 -9.35 4.39 -12.41
CA VAL A 35 -10.68 3.90 -12.05
C VAL A 35 -11.09 4.49 -10.70
N ALA A 36 -12.22 5.17 -10.65
CA ALA A 36 -12.80 5.65 -9.39
C ALA A 36 -13.30 4.46 -8.56
N GLY A 37 -12.76 4.27 -7.36
CA GLY A 37 -13.12 3.17 -6.48
C GLY A 37 -12.69 3.44 -5.04
N ALA A 38 -13.15 2.60 -4.11
CA ALA A 38 -12.80 2.68 -2.70
C ALA A 38 -12.64 1.27 -2.13
N LEU A 39 -11.80 1.13 -1.11
CA LEU A 39 -11.72 -0.13 -0.36
C LEU A 39 -12.88 -0.17 0.65
N PRO A 40 -13.47 -1.36 0.92
CA PRO A 40 -13.07 -2.69 0.42
C PRO A 40 -13.79 -3.15 -0.85
N ASP A 41 -14.38 -2.25 -1.65
CA ASP A 41 -15.17 -2.60 -2.85
C ASP A 41 -14.56 -1.97 -4.11
N LEU A 42 -13.51 -2.59 -4.66
CA LEU A 42 -12.85 -2.11 -5.86
C LEU A 42 -13.65 -2.53 -7.11
N PRO A 43 -13.90 -1.61 -8.06
CA PRO A 43 -14.55 -1.90 -9.34
C PRO A 43 -13.57 -2.54 -10.34
N LEU A 44 -12.85 -3.56 -9.88
CA LEU A 44 -11.88 -4.34 -10.65
C LEU A 44 -12.28 -5.81 -10.60
N ALA A 45 -12.12 -6.53 -11.70
CA ALA A 45 -12.42 -7.96 -11.72
C ALA A 45 -11.42 -8.74 -10.86
N SER A 46 -11.80 -9.94 -10.44
CA SER A 46 -10.85 -10.84 -9.78
C SER A 46 -9.75 -11.22 -10.75
N ASP A 47 -8.51 -11.28 -10.27
CA ASP A 47 -7.34 -11.67 -11.09
C ASP A 47 -7.10 -10.78 -12.32
N SER A 48 -7.56 -9.52 -12.29
CA SER A 48 -7.36 -8.58 -13.40
C SER A 48 -5.97 -7.91 -13.40
N ALA A 49 -5.14 -8.20 -12.40
CA ALA A 49 -3.77 -7.70 -12.30
C ALA A 49 -2.84 -8.76 -11.69
N ASP A 50 -1.54 -8.66 -11.99
CA ASP A 50 -0.52 -9.52 -11.40
C ASP A 50 -0.07 -9.02 -10.02
N LEU A 51 -0.20 -7.71 -9.76
CA LEU A 51 0.30 -7.05 -8.56
C LEU A 51 -0.56 -5.83 -8.19
N VAL A 52 -0.89 -5.70 -6.91
CA VAL A 52 -1.44 -4.47 -6.33
C VAL A 52 -0.40 -3.80 -5.41
N LEU A 53 -0.25 -2.49 -5.56
CA LEU A 53 0.56 -1.66 -4.69
C LEU A 53 -0.34 -0.71 -3.90
N CYS A 54 -0.29 -0.78 -2.57
CA CYS A 54 -1.00 0.13 -1.68
C CYS A 54 0.01 0.98 -0.92
N SER A 55 0.13 2.26 -1.30
CA SER A 55 1.09 3.19 -0.73
C SER A 55 0.40 4.28 0.08
N HIS A 56 0.86 4.53 1.31
CA HIS A 56 0.43 5.63 2.20
C HIS A 56 -1.08 5.72 2.44
N LEU A 57 -1.75 4.57 2.56
CA LEU A 57 -3.18 4.48 2.87
C LEU A 57 -3.43 3.73 4.18
N LEU A 58 -3.39 2.38 4.16
CA LEU A 58 -3.87 1.55 5.27
C LEU A 58 -3.26 1.89 6.64
N PHE A 59 -2.01 1.51 6.88
CA PHE A 59 -1.38 1.71 8.18
C PHE A 59 -1.05 3.18 8.47
N THR A 60 -0.91 4.02 7.43
CA THR A 60 -0.74 5.46 7.60
C THR A 60 -1.93 6.09 8.32
N TYR A 61 -3.15 5.62 8.06
CA TYR A 61 -4.38 6.09 8.70
C TYR A 61 -4.93 5.08 9.72
N ALA A 62 -4.06 4.41 10.47
CA ALA A 62 -4.44 3.47 11.53
C ALA A 62 -5.23 4.11 12.69
N ASP A 63 -5.28 5.44 12.77
CA ASP A 63 -6.15 6.20 13.67
C ASP A 63 -7.62 6.25 13.20
N ARG A 64 -7.87 5.92 11.92
CA ARG A 64 -9.19 6.00 11.26
C ARG A 64 -9.69 4.66 10.75
N LEU A 65 -8.76 3.75 10.43
CA LEU A 65 -9.03 2.42 9.92
C LEU A 65 -8.78 1.41 11.03
N ASP A 66 -9.80 0.67 11.41
CA ASP A 66 -9.65 -0.37 12.42
C ASP A 66 -9.06 -1.66 11.82
N MET A 67 -8.88 -2.69 12.65
CA MET A 67 -8.30 -3.96 12.20
C MET A 67 -9.15 -4.67 11.14
N ALA A 68 -10.48 -4.57 11.21
CA ALA A 68 -11.37 -5.17 10.21
C ALA A 68 -11.25 -4.44 8.88
N ASP A 69 -11.23 -3.10 8.88
CA ASP A 69 -11.04 -2.28 7.67
C ASP A 69 -9.76 -2.67 6.93
N HIS A 70 -8.66 -2.87 7.67
CA HIS A 70 -7.39 -3.31 7.09
C HIS A 70 -7.51 -4.69 6.45
N VAL A 71 -8.15 -5.65 7.14
CA VAL A 71 -8.28 -7.01 6.65
C VAL A 71 -9.14 -7.05 5.39
N ASP A 72 -10.28 -6.39 5.42
CA ASP A 72 -11.23 -6.39 4.30
C ASP A 72 -10.62 -5.71 3.08
N ALA A 73 -9.92 -4.59 3.27
CA ALA A 73 -9.16 -3.94 2.21
C ALA A 73 -8.08 -4.85 1.59
N ILE A 74 -7.32 -5.57 2.41
CA ILE A 74 -6.24 -6.44 1.92
C ILE A 74 -6.81 -7.68 1.22
N VAL A 75 -7.90 -8.24 1.72
CA VAL A 75 -8.61 -9.34 1.06
C VAL A 75 -9.15 -8.90 -0.28
N GLU A 76 -9.72 -7.70 -0.37
CA GLU A 76 -10.20 -7.15 -1.63
C GLU A 76 -9.07 -6.94 -2.64
N MET A 77 -7.94 -6.34 -2.21
CA MET A 77 -6.78 -6.21 -3.10
C MET A 77 -6.23 -7.57 -3.53
N ALA A 78 -6.26 -8.57 -2.63
CA ALA A 78 -5.87 -9.94 -2.93
C ALA A 78 -6.89 -10.69 -3.79
N ARG A 79 -8.12 -10.18 -3.96
CA ARG A 79 -9.07 -10.66 -4.97
C ARG A 79 -8.64 -10.19 -6.37
N VAL A 80 -8.21 -8.93 -6.47
CA VAL A 80 -7.79 -8.29 -7.73
C VAL A 80 -6.45 -8.86 -8.24
N ALA A 81 -5.50 -9.17 -7.35
CA ALA A 81 -4.18 -9.69 -7.73
C ALA A 81 -3.65 -10.79 -6.80
N PRO A 82 -2.78 -11.70 -7.30
CA PRO A 82 -2.14 -12.74 -6.50
C PRO A 82 -1.17 -12.21 -5.46
N GLU A 83 -0.58 -11.04 -5.69
CA GLU A 83 0.34 -10.39 -4.77
C GLU A 83 -0.10 -8.96 -4.47
N VAL A 84 -0.05 -8.58 -3.19
CA VAL A 84 -0.32 -7.23 -2.71
C VAL A 84 0.88 -6.76 -1.89
N ARG A 85 1.40 -5.56 -2.17
CA ARG A 85 2.46 -4.93 -1.39
C ARG A 85 1.95 -3.66 -0.76
N ILE A 86 2.08 -3.56 0.56
CA ILE A 86 1.52 -2.48 1.36
C ILE A 86 2.66 -1.76 2.06
N TYR A 87 2.71 -0.45 1.85
CA TYR A 87 3.70 0.44 2.44
C TYR A 87 3.02 1.73 2.88
N PRO A 88 3.41 2.37 3.98
CA PRO A 88 4.35 1.90 5.00
C PRO A 88 3.67 1.03 6.06
N LEU A 89 4.45 0.48 7.02
CA LEU A 89 3.95 -0.23 8.21
C LEU A 89 4.04 0.62 9.49
N VAL A 90 3.88 1.93 9.34
CA VAL A 90 3.86 2.93 10.42
C VAL A 90 2.69 3.89 10.20
N ASP A 91 2.27 4.58 11.25
CA ASP A 91 1.23 5.61 11.16
C ASP A 91 1.73 6.89 10.46
N HIS A 92 0.84 7.87 10.29
CA HIS A 92 1.15 9.16 9.68
C HIS A 92 2.30 9.95 10.36
N ALA A 93 2.58 9.68 11.64
CA ALA A 93 3.63 10.31 12.44
C ALA A 93 4.92 9.48 12.43
N GLY A 94 4.89 8.29 11.83
CA GLY A 94 6.01 7.35 11.80
C GLY A 94 6.06 6.43 13.03
N ASN A 95 5.01 6.36 13.85
CA ASN A 95 4.99 5.44 14.99
C ASN A 95 4.79 4.00 14.52
N PRO A 96 5.51 3.02 15.11
CA PRO A 96 5.35 1.62 14.79
C PRO A 96 4.00 1.08 15.29
N LEU A 97 3.41 0.15 14.52
CA LEU A 97 2.08 -0.43 14.80
C LEU A 97 2.12 -1.96 15.03
N PRO A 98 3.00 -2.47 15.93
CA PRO A 98 3.30 -3.90 15.98
C PRO A 98 2.09 -4.77 16.36
N GLU A 99 1.19 -4.28 17.22
CA GLU A 99 -0.01 -5.01 17.63
C GLU A 99 -1.06 -5.11 16.52
N LEU A 100 -1.33 -4.00 15.84
CA LEU A 100 -2.24 -3.95 14.71
C LEU A 100 -1.73 -4.84 13.57
N ILE A 101 -0.45 -4.72 13.20
CA ILE A 101 0.17 -5.53 12.15
C ILE A 101 0.09 -7.02 12.48
N ARG A 102 0.42 -7.43 13.71
CA ARG A 102 0.28 -8.83 14.14
C ARG A 102 -1.15 -9.33 14.04
N SER A 103 -2.12 -8.52 14.48
CA SER A 103 -3.55 -8.87 14.43
C SER A 103 -4.05 -9.03 12.99
N VAL A 104 -3.69 -8.10 12.11
CA VAL A 104 -4.01 -8.16 10.68
C VAL A 104 -3.40 -9.41 10.05
N ILE A 105 -2.10 -9.66 10.23
CA ILE A 105 -1.43 -10.86 9.68
C ILE A 105 -2.08 -12.15 10.20
N ALA A 106 -2.39 -12.22 11.49
CA ALA A 106 -3.05 -13.39 12.07
C ALA A 106 -4.43 -13.65 11.45
N ARG A 107 -5.18 -12.58 11.12
CA ARG A 107 -6.48 -12.68 10.46
C ARG A 107 -6.35 -13.07 8.99
N LEU A 108 -5.42 -12.47 8.25
CA LEU A 108 -5.15 -12.79 6.84
C LEU A 108 -4.72 -14.24 6.62
N LYS A 109 -3.92 -14.80 7.54
CA LYS A 109 -3.53 -16.22 7.51
C LYS A 109 -4.75 -17.16 7.56
N LYS A 110 -5.79 -16.81 8.32
CA LYS A 110 -7.05 -17.59 8.35
C LYS A 110 -7.78 -17.55 7.00
N SER A 111 -7.55 -16.53 6.19
CA SER A 111 -8.07 -16.36 4.83
C SER A 111 -7.17 -16.94 3.74
N ARG A 112 -6.20 -17.82 4.09
CA ARG A 112 -5.25 -18.45 3.15
C ARG A 112 -4.37 -17.44 2.39
N LEU A 113 -4.01 -16.36 3.07
CA LEU A 113 -3.05 -15.37 2.58
C LEU A 113 -1.73 -15.52 3.35
N ALA A 114 -0.65 -15.78 2.63
CA ALA A 114 0.71 -15.73 3.17
C ALA A 114 1.14 -14.27 3.33
N CYS A 115 1.88 -13.98 4.41
CA CYS A 115 2.27 -12.62 4.77
C CYS A 115 3.74 -12.60 5.16
N GLU A 116 4.50 -11.68 4.56
CA GLU A 116 5.93 -11.45 4.81
C GLU A 116 6.18 -9.96 5.04
N ILE A 117 7.04 -9.62 6.01
CA ILE A 117 7.50 -8.26 6.21
C ILE A 117 8.89 -8.16 5.59
N GLU A 118 9.03 -7.29 4.58
CA GLU A 118 10.27 -7.09 3.85
C GLU A 118 10.80 -5.67 4.08
N PRO A 119 12.13 -5.47 4.12
CA PRO A 119 12.71 -4.14 4.13
C PRO A 119 12.48 -3.41 2.80
N VAL A 120 12.39 -2.08 2.83
CA VAL A 120 12.43 -1.23 1.61
C VAL A 120 13.83 -0.65 1.41
N ILE A 121 14.28 -0.59 0.15
CA ILE A 121 15.63 -0.12 -0.19
C ILE A 121 15.81 1.36 0.15
N GLN A 122 14.77 2.17 -0.10
CA GLN A 122 14.80 3.61 0.15
C GLN A 122 13.50 4.04 0.82
N PRO A 123 13.50 4.32 2.13
CA PRO A 123 12.30 4.69 2.85
C PRO A 123 11.87 6.13 2.52
N PHE A 124 10.57 6.34 2.26
CA PHE A 124 10.01 7.67 2.00
C PHE A 124 9.91 8.52 3.28
N GLN A 125 9.58 7.88 4.40
CA GLN A 125 9.68 8.42 5.76
C GLN A 125 10.77 7.64 6.50
N LEU A 126 11.64 8.32 7.26
CA LEU A 126 12.79 7.69 7.91
C LEU A 126 12.42 6.45 8.77
N ALA A 127 11.27 6.48 9.45
CA ALA A 127 10.79 5.36 10.26
C ALA A 127 10.11 4.23 9.44
N ALA A 128 9.72 4.50 8.20
CA ALA A 128 8.99 3.57 7.34
C ALA A 128 9.95 2.71 6.52
N THR A 129 10.62 1.77 7.18
CA THR A 129 11.69 0.94 6.59
C THR A 129 11.21 -0.42 6.08
N THR A 130 9.94 -0.76 6.26
CA THR A 130 9.39 -2.06 5.89
C THR A 130 8.06 -1.95 5.12
N ARG A 131 7.76 -2.99 4.36
CA ARG A 131 6.48 -3.22 3.66
C ARG A 131 5.92 -4.59 4.04
N LEU A 132 4.60 -4.72 3.99
CA LEU A 132 3.92 -6.01 4.08
C LEU A 132 3.69 -6.55 2.67
N VAL A 133 4.15 -7.76 2.41
CA VAL A 133 3.88 -8.51 1.19
C VAL A 133 2.88 -9.61 1.50
N VAL A 134 1.75 -9.60 0.80
CA VAL A 134 0.67 -10.56 0.95
C VAL A 134 0.55 -11.34 -0.34
N ARG A 135 0.55 -12.67 -0.25
CA ARG A 135 0.43 -13.56 -1.42
C ARG A 135 -0.70 -14.55 -1.17
N ARG A 136 -1.52 -14.80 -2.19
CA ARG A 136 -2.47 -15.92 -2.13
C ARG A 136 -1.69 -17.22 -2.07
N THR A 137 -2.00 -18.08 -1.10
CA THR A 137 -1.41 -19.43 -1.08
C THR A 137 -2.04 -20.22 -2.22
N SER A 138 -1.34 -20.37 -3.33
CA SER A 138 -1.78 -21.22 -4.43
C SER A 138 -1.70 -22.69 -3.99
N ASN A 139 -2.79 -23.43 -4.22
CA ASN A 139 -2.75 -24.90 -4.22
C ASN A 139 -2.08 -25.41 -5.52
N TRP A 140 -1.04 -24.74 -6.01
CA TRP A 140 -0.35 -25.17 -7.22
C TRP A 140 0.48 -26.41 -6.87
N ARG A 141 -0.07 -27.58 -7.19
CA ARG A 141 0.73 -28.78 -7.40
C ARG A 141 1.14 -28.77 -8.87
N PRO A 142 2.45 -28.80 -9.20
CA PRO A 142 2.88 -29.08 -10.56
C PRO A 142 2.38 -30.46 -11.02
#